data_AF-A0A8T6SBS7-F1
#
_entry.id   AF-A0A8T6SBS7-F1
#
_cell.length_a   1.000
_cell.length_b   1.000
_cell.length_c   1.000
_cell.angle_alpha   90.00
_cell.angle_beta   90.00
_cell.angle_gamma   90.00
#
_symmetry.space_group_name_H-M   'P 1'
#
loop_
_entity.id
_entity.type
_entity.pdbx_description
1 polymer ?
#
loop_
_entity_poly.entity_id
_entity_poly.type
_entity_poly.pdbx_seq_one_letter_code
_entity_poly.pdbx_strand_id
1 'polypeptide(L)' 'MGHVFSKPNSQKVEVISSAKEARCFVCGKKFIDGFSITAKNFENGSVLFCENHLPK' A
#
# COMPACT_ATOMS: atom_id res chain seq x y z
N MET A 1 -31.10 27.21 -21.25
CA MET A 1 -30.52 27.63 -19.95
C MET A 1 -29.98 26.37 -19.26
N GLY A 2 -28.65 26.22 -19.22
CA GLY A 2 -27.98 24.93 -19.03
C GLY A 2 -27.85 24.48 -17.58
N HIS A 3 -27.98 23.17 -17.34
CA HIS A 3 -27.69 22.53 -16.06
C HIS A 3 -26.18 22.46 -15.82
N VAL A 4 -25.74 22.98 -14.68
CA VAL A 4 -24.36 22.88 -14.20
C VAL A 4 -24.20 21.55 -13.48
N PHE A 5 -23.54 20.57 -14.13
CA PHE A 5 -23.08 19.36 -13.46
C PHE A 5 -21.69 19.62 -12.87
N SER A 6 -21.66 19.97 -11.59
CA SER A 6 -20.43 20.13 -10.81
C SER A 6 -19.72 18.78 -10.67
N LYS A 7 -18.50 18.67 -11.20
CA LYS A 7 -17.63 17.49 -11.15
C LYS A 7 -17.39 17.05 -9.69
N PRO A 8 -17.37 15.73 -9.37
CA PRO A 8 -17.07 15.26 -8.04
C PRO A 8 -15.64 15.66 -7.64
N ASN A 9 -15.53 16.29 -6.48
CA ASN A 9 -14.28 16.71 -5.87
C ASN A 9 -13.41 15.48 -5.59
N SER A 10 -12.36 15.29 -6.39
CA SER A 10 -11.37 14.24 -6.18
C SER A 10 -10.51 14.66 -4.99
N GLN A 11 -10.97 14.32 -3.79
CA GLN A 11 -10.20 14.49 -2.55
C GLN A 11 -8.96 13.60 -2.65
N LYS A 12 -7.83 14.22 -3.01
CA LYS A 12 -6.51 13.60 -3.00
C LYS A 12 -6.19 13.25 -1.54
N VAL A 13 -6.41 11.99 -1.16
CA VAL A 13 -5.99 11.49 0.15
C VAL A 13 -4.47 11.51 0.15
N GLU A 14 -3.90 12.51 0.81
CA GLU A 14 -2.46 12.59 1.02
C GLU A 14 -2.10 11.58 2.10
N VAL A 15 -1.64 10.41 1.68
CA VAL A 15 -1.20 9.34 2.59
C VAL A 15 0.09 9.81 3.25
N ILE A 16 -0.01 10.25 4.51
CA ILE A 16 1.16 10.59 5.33
C ILE A 16 1.78 9.27 5.82
N SER A 17 2.79 8.79 5.10
CA SER A 17 3.51 7.56 5.44
C SER A 17 4.87 7.88 6.06
N SER A 18 5.08 7.53 7.34
CA SER A 18 6.39 7.56 7.98
C SER A 18 7.26 6.33 7.64
N ALA A 19 6.75 5.41 6.82
CA ALA A 19 7.49 4.24 6.41
C ALA A 19 8.57 4.63 5.39
N LYS A 20 9.84 4.48 5.76
CA LYS A 20 10.98 4.80 4.88
C LYS A 20 11.01 3.97 3.60
N GLU A 21 10.60 2.71 3.68
CA GLU A 21 10.50 1.81 2.52
C GLU A 21 9.82 0.49 2.94
N ALA A 22 8.96 -0.04 2.08
CA ALA A 22 8.39 -1.38 2.27
C ALA A 22 9.11 -2.37 1.33
N ARG A 23 9.64 -3.46 1.89
CA ARG A 23 10.32 -4.52 1.12
C ARG A 23 9.86 -5.90 1.54
N CYS A 24 9.86 -6.84 0.60
CA CYS A 24 9.59 -8.23 0.88
C CYS A 24 10.70 -8.80 1.78
N PHE A 25 10.32 -9.43 2.88
CA PHE A 25 11.25 -10.06 3.81
C PHE A 25 12.05 -11.21 3.17
N VAL A 26 11.46 -11.92 2.19
CA VAL A 26 12.08 -13.10 1.57
C VAL A 26 13.07 -12.73 0.47
N CYS A 27 12.68 -11.88 -0.48
CA CYS A 27 13.51 -11.55 -1.65
C CYS A 27 14.01 -10.09 -1.69
N GLY A 28 13.66 -9.27 -0.70
CA GLY A 28 14.05 -7.85 -0.67
C GLY A 28 13.36 -6.99 -1.74
N LYS A 29 12.39 -7.53 -2.50
CA LYS A 29 11.65 -6.79 -3.53
C LYS A 29 10.98 -5.57 -2.91
N LYS A 30 11.30 -4.38 -3.42
CA LYS A 30 10.68 -3.13 -3.00
C LYS A 30 9.23 -3.08 -3.45
N PHE A 31 8.36 -2.61 -2.57
CA PHE A 31 6.97 -2.34 -2.88
C PHE A 31 6.83 -0.86 -3.23
N ILE A 32 6.16 -0.58 -4.33
CA ILE A 32 5.78 0.77 -4.74
C ILE A 32 4.41 1.11 -4.16
N ASP A 33 4.11 2.39 -4.02
CA ASP A 33 2.80 2.86 -3.60
C ASP A 33 1.70 2.31 -4.52
N GLY A 34 0.60 1.84 -3.92
CA GLY A 34 -0.49 1.18 -4.64
C GLY A 34 -0.27 -0.30 -4.95
N PHE A 35 0.85 -0.90 -4.51
CA PHE A 35 1.09 -2.34 -4.62
C PHE A 35 0.46 -3.10 -3.44
N SER A 36 -0.30 -4.15 -3.74
CA SER A 36 -0.90 -5.03 -2.73
C SER A 36 0.17 -5.92 -2.10
N ILE A 37 0.28 -5.88 -0.77
CA ILE A 37 1.23 -6.70 -0.01
C ILE A 37 0.54 -7.46 1.10
N THR A 38 1.16 -8.55 1.54
CA THR A 38 0.70 -9.30 2.70
C THR A 38 1.61 -9.03 3.88
N ALA A 39 1.05 -8.45 4.94
CA ALA A 39 1.73 -8.31 6.22
C ALA A 39 1.37 -9.49 7.12
N LYS A 40 2.37 -10.13 7.73
CA LYS A 40 2.17 -11.11 8.80
C LYS A 40 2.78 -10.58 10.08
N ASN A 41 1.99 -10.58 11.14
CA ASN A 41 2.46 -10.22 12.47
C ASN A 41 3.03 -11.47 13.15
N PHE A 42 4.26 -11.36 13.63
CA PHE A 42 4.94 -12.32 14.49
C PHE A 42 5.12 -11.67 15.87
N GLU A 43 5.40 -12.48 16.90
CA GLU A 43 5.61 -11.98 18.27
C GLU A 43 6.72 -10.90 18.36
N ASN A 44 7.70 -10.94 17.44
CA ASN A 44 8.80 -9.98 17.37
C ASN A 44 8.56 -8.80 16.39
N GLY A 45 7.40 -8.73 15.73
CA GLY A 45 7.05 -7.64 14.82
C GLY A 45 6.33 -8.08 13.54
N SER A 46 6.03 -7.11 12.68
CA SER A 46 5.35 -7.33 11.40
C SER A 46 6.36 -7.45 10.26
N VAL A 47 6.22 -8.48 9.44
CA VAL A 47 7.01 -8.66 8.20
C VAL A 47 6.12 -8.63 6.97
N LEU A 48 6.70 -8.24 5.83
CA LEU A 48 5.96 -8.04 4.58
C LEU A 48 6.36 -9.08 3.53
N PHE A 49 5.38 -9.59 2.80
CA PHE A 49 5.55 -10.59 1.75
C PHE A 49 5.00 -10.08 0.43
N CYS A 50 5.68 -10.43 -0.66
CA CYS A 50 5.18 -10.19 -2.01
C CYS A 50 4.24 -11.32 -2.45
N GLU A 51 3.50 -11.10 -3.54
CA GLU A 51 2.57 -12.08 -4.12
C GLU A 51 3.18 -13.48 -4.35
N ASN A 52 4.47 -13.55 -4.67
CA ASN A 52 5.17 -14.81 -4.91
C ASN A 52 5.57 -15.54 -3.62
N HIS A 53 5.71 -14.79 -2.52
CA HIS A 53 6.20 -15.30 -1.23
C HIS A 53 5.12 -15.20 -0.15
N LEU A 54 3.86 -15.42 -0.52
CA LEU A 54 2.76 -15.43 0.43
C LEU A 54 2.97 -16.51 1.51
N PRO A 55 2.73 -16.19 2.79
CA PRO A 55 2.71 -17.21 3.82
C PRO A 55 1.53 -18.15 3.54
N LYS A 56 1.82 -19.44 3.38
CA LYS A 56 0.82 -20.52 3.36
C LYS A 56 0.34 -20.84 4.76
#